data_AF-A0A5R8M345-F1
#
_entry.id   AF-A0A5R8M345-F1
#
_cell.length_a   1.000
_cell.length_b   1.000
_cell.length_c   1.000
_cell.angle_alpha   90.00
_cell.angle_beta   90.00
_cell.angle_gamma   90.00
#
_symmetry.space_group_name_H-M   'P 1'
#
loop_
_entity.id
_entity.type
_entity.pdbx_description
1 polymer ?
#
loop_
_entity_poly.entity_id
_entity_poly.type
_entity_poly.pdbx_seq_one_letter_code
_entity_poly.pdbx_strand_id
1 'polypeptide(L)'
;MKFFIIEKKEKHKKFTDSQLLTEIDKEYKFDEKKSNNNKSIFSKTELKKNVSYTYLVLIISLVLHIIGLTIIFNIENDSDGLVTIGSIVLLSAIVHGLVMITLPFWFKKELIFNKEKGLIQTKTLVGLKTTRININNIYRIVQNVDKQYSYYTFRERKNDLVSEKSPILVVKAEDVETIEALNTFFDNNFPKISLEKITNNEISSLEKCLLR
;
A
#
# COMPACT_ATOMS: atom_id res chain seq x y z
N MET A 1 -2.86 -12.11 9.92
CA MET A 1 -2.72 -10.69 10.33
C MET A 1 -3.21 -9.75 9.24
N LYS A 2 -4.20 -8.90 9.57
CA LYS A 2 -4.82 -7.91 8.67
C LYS A 2 -4.96 -6.58 9.39
N PHE A 3 -4.64 -5.47 8.75
CA PHE A 3 -4.82 -4.14 9.35
C PHE A 3 -5.02 -3.07 8.29
N PHE A 4 -5.56 -1.93 8.67
CA PHE A 4 -5.73 -0.77 7.80
C PHE A 4 -4.58 0.22 8.03
N ILE A 5 -4.30 1.02 7.01
CA ILE A 5 -3.31 2.10 7.09
C ILE A 5 -3.98 3.40 6.69
N ILE A 6 -3.82 4.42 7.51
CA ILE A 6 -4.18 5.80 7.18
C ILE A 6 -2.94 6.48 6.59
N GLU A 7 -3.00 6.82 5.29
CA GLU A 7 -1.94 7.55 4.57
C GLU A 7 -2.24 9.06 4.64
N LYS A 8 -1.59 9.80 5.53
CA LYS A 8 -1.78 11.26 5.65
C LYS A 8 -1.44 11.94 4.32
N LYS A 9 -2.45 12.49 3.63
CA LYS A 9 -2.26 13.20 2.36
C LYS A 9 -1.89 14.68 2.51
N GLU A 10 -2.18 15.32 3.65
CA GLU A 10 -1.87 16.73 3.87
C GLU A 10 -1.40 17.00 5.29
N LYS A 11 -0.38 17.87 5.45
CA LYS A 11 0.30 18.10 6.74
C LYS A 11 -0.58 18.73 7.84
N HIS A 12 -1.74 19.32 7.52
CA HIS A 12 -2.44 20.23 8.44
C HIS A 12 -3.98 20.08 8.57
N LYS A 13 -4.58 18.97 8.12
CA LYS A 13 -6.01 18.73 8.41
C LYS A 13 -6.18 17.76 9.58
N LYS A 14 -6.94 18.20 10.58
CA LYS A 14 -7.57 17.33 11.57
C LYS A 14 -8.59 16.47 10.85
N PHE A 15 -8.56 15.17 11.10
CA PHE A 15 -9.62 14.29 10.66
C PHE A 15 -10.75 14.35 11.69
N THR A 16 -11.98 14.57 11.24
CA THR A 16 -13.15 14.17 12.05
C THR A 16 -13.24 12.63 12.04
N ASP A 17 -13.83 12.02 13.06
CA ASP A 17 -14.02 10.56 13.14
C ASP A 17 -14.65 9.99 11.84
N SER A 18 -15.57 10.75 11.23
CA SER A 18 -16.18 10.42 9.95
C SER A 18 -15.22 10.42 8.74
N GLN A 19 -14.21 11.29 8.72
CA GLN A 19 -13.21 11.37 7.66
C GLN A 19 -12.13 10.29 7.83
N LEU A 20 -11.78 9.98 9.08
CA LEU A 20 -10.89 8.88 9.47
C LEU A 20 -11.46 7.54 8.94
N LEU A 21 -12.76 7.30 9.11
CA LEU A 21 -13.46 6.12 8.61
C LEU A 21 -13.48 6.01 7.08
N THR A 22 -13.58 7.13 6.35
CA THR A 22 -13.43 7.15 4.88
C THR A 22 -11.97 7.01 4.39
N GLU A 23 -10.96 7.25 5.24
CA GLU A 23 -9.55 7.01 4.93
C GLU A 23 -9.03 5.64 5.41
N ILE A 24 -9.72 5.00 6.38
CA ILE A 24 -9.52 3.60 6.84
C ILE A 24 -9.82 2.58 5.73
N ASP A 25 -10.18 3.04 4.54
CA ASP A 25 -10.91 2.29 3.53
C ASP A 25 -10.19 1.09 2.90
N LYS A 26 -8.99 0.69 3.36
CA LYS A 26 -8.22 -0.31 2.60
C LYS A 26 -7.31 -1.23 3.42
N GLU A 27 -7.80 -2.45 3.65
CA GLU A 27 -7.15 -3.57 4.35
C GLU A 27 -5.83 -4.00 3.70
N TYR A 28 -4.75 -4.03 4.46
CA TYR A 28 -3.47 -4.65 4.12
C TYR A 28 -3.40 -6.06 4.70
N LYS A 29 -2.93 -7.01 3.90
CA LYS A 29 -2.77 -8.42 4.29
C LYS A 29 -1.29 -8.78 4.36
N PHE A 30 -0.91 -9.56 5.35
CA PHE A 30 0.45 -10.12 5.42
C PHE A 30 0.75 -10.99 4.20
N ASP A 31 1.87 -10.72 3.53
CA ASP A 31 2.33 -11.45 2.34
C ASP A 31 3.49 -12.37 2.76
N GLU A 32 3.15 -13.57 3.21
CA GLU A 32 4.12 -14.55 3.75
C GLU A 32 5.19 -14.91 2.71
N LYS A 33 4.80 -15.12 1.45
CA LYS A 33 5.72 -15.51 0.36
C LYS A 33 6.79 -14.47 0.07
N LYS A 34 6.49 -13.18 0.29
CA LYS A 34 7.45 -12.09 0.08
C LYS A 34 8.17 -11.68 1.37
N SER A 35 7.67 -12.12 2.52
CA SER A 35 8.26 -11.82 3.82
C SER A 35 9.39 -12.79 4.13
N ASN A 36 10.36 -12.31 4.88
CA ASN A 36 11.47 -13.11 5.37
C ASN A 36 11.93 -12.60 6.74
N ASN A 37 13.02 -13.17 7.27
CA ASN A 37 13.53 -12.81 8.59
C ASN A 37 13.82 -11.31 8.73
N ASN A 38 14.25 -10.64 7.66
CA ASN A 38 14.65 -9.22 7.68
C ASN A 38 13.51 -8.26 7.31
N LYS A 39 12.50 -8.72 6.57
CA LYS A 39 11.44 -7.88 6.01
C LYS A 39 10.08 -8.53 6.17
N SER A 40 9.16 -7.81 6.79
CA SER A 40 7.73 -8.16 6.81
C SER A 40 6.99 -7.29 5.81
N ILE A 41 6.30 -7.93 4.87
CA ILE A 41 5.63 -7.26 3.76
C ILE A 41 4.13 -7.43 3.90
N PHE A 42 3.42 -6.30 3.83
CA PHE A 42 1.98 -6.25 3.82
C PHE A 42 1.52 -5.68 2.49
N SER A 43 0.64 -6.40 1.84
CA SER A 43 0.25 -6.15 0.46
C SER A 43 -1.21 -5.79 0.38
N LYS A 44 -1.52 -4.86 -0.52
CA LYS A 44 -2.87 -4.59 -0.95
C LYS A 44 -2.94 -4.35 -2.45
N THR A 45 -3.91 -4.97 -3.08
CA THR A 45 -4.24 -4.72 -4.48
C THR A 45 -5.32 -3.64 -4.55
N GLU A 46 -5.00 -2.46 -5.08
CA GLU A 46 -6.00 -1.43 -5.39
C GLU A 46 -6.46 -1.57 -6.83
N LEU A 47 -7.34 -2.54 -7.10
CA LEU A 47 -8.06 -2.58 -8.37
C LEU A 47 -9.10 -1.45 -8.38
N LYS A 48 -8.73 -0.28 -8.92
CA LYS A 48 -9.72 0.76 -9.23
C LYS A 48 -10.66 0.23 -10.32
N LYS A 49 -11.95 0.61 -10.32
CA LYS A 49 -12.88 0.29 -11.41
C LYS A 49 -12.31 0.61 -12.81
N ASN A 50 -11.52 1.69 -12.91
CA ASN A 50 -10.84 2.07 -14.14
C ASN A 50 -9.82 1.04 -14.64
N VAL A 51 -9.25 0.20 -13.77
CA VAL A 51 -8.30 -0.86 -14.17
C VAL A 51 -8.99 -1.90 -15.03
N SER A 52 -10.21 -2.31 -14.68
CA SER A 52 -11.00 -3.25 -15.49
C SER A 52 -11.32 -2.67 -16.88
N TYR A 53 -11.67 -1.38 -16.95
CA TYR A 53 -11.85 -0.69 -18.23
C TYR A 53 -10.55 -0.59 -19.04
N THR A 54 -9.42 -0.27 -18.39
CA THR A 54 -8.10 -0.25 -19.04
C THR A 54 -7.72 -1.63 -19.60
N TYR A 55 -7.97 -2.70 -18.85
CA TYR A 55 -7.77 -4.07 -19.36
C TYR A 55 -8.63 -4.36 -20.58
N LEU A 56 -9.92 -4.00 -20.54
CA LEU A 56 -10.83 -4.19 -21.65
C LEU A 56 -10.32 -3.48 -22.92
N VAL A 57 -9.92 -2.20 -22.79
CA VAL A 57 -9.38 -1.42 -23.91
C VAL A 57 -8.08 -2.02 -24.45
N LEU A 58 -7.18 -2.48 -23.57
CA LEU A 58 -5.93 -3.12 -23.98
C LEU A 58 -6.19 -4.45 -24.71
N ILE A 59 -7.16 -5.25 -24.27
CA ILE A 59 -7.56 -6.49 -24.94
C ILE A 59 -8.12 -6.18 -26.34
N ILE A 60 -9.05 -5.22 -26.44
CA ILE A 60 -9.62 -4.81 -27.74
C ILE A 60 -8.50 -4.32 -28.67
N SER A 61 -7.58 -3.48 -28.17
CA SER A 61 -6.42 -3.01 -28.92
C SER A 61 -5.58 -4.19 -29.43
N LEU A 62 -5.26 -5.17 -28.58
CA LEU A 62 -4.47 -6.33 -28.98
C LEU A 62 -5.17 -7.16 -30.07
N VAL A 63 -6.48 -7.35 -29.96
CA VAL A 63 -7.28 -8.05 -30.99
C VAL A 63 -7.19 -7.32 -32.33
N LEU A 64 -7.31 -5.98 -32.35
CA LEU A 64 -7.18 -5.18 -33.56
C LEU A 64 -5.76 -5.29 -34.17
N HIS A 65 -4.72 -5.34 -33.34
CA HIS A 65 -3.35 -5.56 -33.81
C HIS A 65 -3.20 -6.94 -34.46
N ILE A 66 -3.75 -8.00 -33.84
CA ILE A 66 -3.71 -9.36 -34.41
C ILE A 66 -4.43 -9.39 -35.76
N ILE A 67 -5.64 -8.82 -35.86
CA ILE A 67 -6.39 -8.74 -37.12
C ILE A 67 -5.58 -7.98 -38.18
N GLY A 68 -4.99 -6.83 -37.83
CA GLY A 68 -4.16 -6.05 -38.74
C GLY A 68 -2.94 -6.83 -39.25
N LEU A 69 -2.26 -7.57 -38.37
CA LEU A 69 -1.14 -8.43 -38.75
C LEU A 69 -1.59 -9.57 -39.67
N THR A 70 -2.73 -10.21 -39.38
CA THR A 70 -3.29 -11.27 -40.23
C THR A 70 -3.59 -10.75 -41.64
N ILE A 71 -4.12 -9.53 -41.77
CA ILE A 71 -4.37 -8.92 -43.08
C ILE A 71 -3.04 -8.63 -43.80
N ILE A 72 -2.07 -8.01 -43.12
CA ILE A 72 -0.78 -7.63 -43.72
C ILE A 72 0.01 -8.88 -44.18
N PHE A 73 0.06 -9.93 -43.36
CA PHE A 73 0.82 -11.15 -43.69
C PHE A 73 0.14 -12.08 -44.69
N ASN A 74 -1.19 -11.96 -44.90
CA ASN A 74 -1.91 -12.74 -45.92
C ASN A 74 -1.94 -12.05 -47.30
N ILE A 75 -1.48 -10.81 -47.41
CA ILE A 75 -1.27 -10.16 -48.69
C ILE A 75 0.09 -10.64 -49.23
N GLU A 76 0.08 -11.49 -50.26
CA GLU A 76 1.29 -11.86 -51.01
C GLU A 76 1.88 -10.60 -51.64
N ASN A 77 2.89 -10.00 -51.00
CA ASN A 77 3.54 -8.80 -51.51
C ASN A 77 4.94 -8.61 -50.89
N ASP A 78 5.98 -8.63 -51.72
CA ASP A 78 7.39 -8.47 -51.33
C ASP A 78 7.80 -7.00 -51.13
N SER A 79 6.82 -6.09 -50.95
CA SER A 79 7.15 -4.68 -50.76
C SER A 79 7.76 -4.44 -49.37
N ASP A 80 8.96 -3.88 -49.32
CA ASP A 80 9.66 -3.48 -48.08
C ASP A 80 8.80 -2.58 -47.17
N GLY A 81 7.89 -1.80 -47.76
CA GLY A 81 6.96 -0.94 -47.04
C GLY A 81 5.93 -1.71 -46.20
N LEU A 82 5.32 -2.77 -46.74
CA LEU A 82 4.35 -3.60 -46.00
C LEU A 82 5.04 -4.41 -44.90
N VAL A 83 6.25 -4.90 -45.15
CA VAL A 83 7.08 -5.59 -44.14
C VAL A 83 7.41 -4.66 -42.97
N THR A 84 7.74 -3.40 -43.27
CA THR A 84 8.01 -2.37 -42.24
C THR A 84 6.77 -2.07 -41.40
N ILE A 85 5.61 -1.87 -42.03
CA ILE A 85 4.34 -1.62 -41.32
C ILE A 85 3.97 -2.83 -40.45
N GLY A 86 4.06 -4.05 -40.97
CA GLY A 86 3.80 -5.27 -40.21
C GLY A 86 4.70 -5.40 -38.99
N SER A 87 5.98 -5.06 -39.13
CA SER A 87 6.95 -5.07 -38.03
C SER A 87 6.62 -4.03 -36.95
N ILE A 88 6.16 -2.84 -37.31
CA ILE A 88 5.73 -1.79 -36.37
C ILE A 88 4.47 -2.25 -35.60
N VAL A 89 3.49 -2.82 -36.29
CA VAL A 89 2.26 -3.34 -35.68
C VAL A 89 2.59 -4.50 -34.73
N LEU A 90 3.52 -5.38 -35.11
CA LEU A 90 3.98 -6.48 -34.26
C LEU A 90 4.68 -5.97 -33.01
N LEU A 91 5.59 -5.01 -33.14
CA LEU A 91 6.26 -4.38 -32.00
C LEU A 91 5.25 -3.71 -31.06
N SER A 92 4.26 -3.00 -31.61
CA SER A 92 3.18 -2.40 -30.83
C SER A 92 2.37 -3.45 -30.06
N ALA A 93 2.03 -4.57 -30.68
CA ALA A 93 1.32 -5.68 -30.04
C ALA A 93 2.12 -6.27 -28.87
N ILE A 94 3.43 -6.46 -29.05
CA ILE A 94 4.35 -6.92 -27.99
C ILE A 94 4.35 -5.95 -26.82
N VAL A 95 4.46 -4.64 -27.07
CA VAL A 95 4.42 -3.61 -26.02
C VAL A 95 3.09 -3.64 -25.27
N HIS A 96 1.96 -3.75 -25.96
CA HIS A 96 0.64 -3.86 -25.31
C HIS A 96 0.52 -5.12 -24.44
N GLY A 97 1.03 -6.25 -24.90
CA GLY A 97 1.09 -7.49 -24.12
C GLY A 97 1.92 -7.34 -22.84
N LEU A 98 3.11 -6.74 -22.93
CA LEU A 98 3.95 -6.45 -21.77
C LEU A 98 3.26 -5.52 -20.77
N VAL A 99 2.57 -4.49 -21.24
CA VAL A 99 1.78 -3.61 -20.38
C VAL A 99 0.69 -4.41 -19.66
N MET A 100 -0.09 -5.24 -20.35
CA MET A 100 -1.14 -6.05 -19.70
C MET A 100 -0.61 -6.97 -18.60
N ILE A 101 0.54 -7.61 -18.82
CA ILE A 101 1.18 -8.49 -17.83
C ILE A 101 1.68 -7.68 -16.63
N THR A 102 2.24 -6.49 -16.85
CA THR A 102 2.87 -5.68 -15.80
C THR A 102 1.88 -4.81 -15.02
N LEU A 103 0.74 -4.48 -15.62
CA LEU A 103 -0.30 -3.62 -15.08
C LEU A 103 -0.87 -4.06 -13.70
N PRO A 104 -1.09 -5.37 -13.37
CA PRO A 104 -1.59 -5.74 -12.05
C PRO A 104 -0.55 -5.45 -10.96
N PHE A 105 0.74 -5.54 -11.30
CA PHE A 105 1.84 -5.24 -10.38
C PHE A 105 1.97 -3.73 -10.13
N TRP A 106 1.48 -2.89 -11.04
CA TRP A 106 1.46 -1.44 -10.84
C TRP A 106 0.43 -1.05 -9.79
N PHE A 107 -0.68 -1.78 -9.67
CA PHE A 107 -1.74 -1.49 -8.69
C PHE A 107 -1.55 -2.16 -7.32
N LYS A 108 -0.46 -2.91 -7.14
CA LYS A 108 -0.10 -3.51 -5.85
C LYS A 108 0.66 -2.49 -5.00
N LYS A 109 0.03 -2.02 -3.93
CA LYS A 109 0.69 -1.26 -2.87
C LYS A 109 1.27 -2.23 -1.85
N GLU A 110 2.50 -1.98 -1.42
CA GLU A 110 3.16 -2.78 -0.38
C GLU A 110 3.63 -1.86 0.75
N LEU A 111 3.33 -2.20 2.00
CA LEU A 111 3.98 -1.65 3.19
C LEU A 111 5.06 -2.65 3.63
N ILE A 112 6.29 -2.17 3.76
CA ILE A 112 7.48 -2.98 4.03
C ILE A 112 8.05 -2.54 5.37
N PHE A 113 7.99 -3.41 6.37
CA PHE A 113 8.73 -3.26 7.62
C PHE A 113 10.09 -3.91 7.44
N ASN A 114 11.10 -3.08 7.20
CA ASN A 114 12.49 -3.50 7.07
C ASN A 114 13.14 -3.45 8.46
N LYS A 115 13.23 -4.62 9.10
CA LYS A 115 13.74 -4.79 10.46
C LYS A 115 15.24 -4.51 10.53
N GLU A 116 15.98 -5.01 9.54
CA GLU A 116 17.43 -4.84 9.42
C GLU A 116 17.84 -3.36 9.35
N LYS A 117 17.09 -2.56 8.57
CA LYS A 117 17.37 -1.12 8.44
C LYS A 117 16.60 -0.25 9.44
N GLY A 118 15.68 -0.83 10.19
CA GLY A 118 14.73 -0.09 11.03
C GLY A 118 13.90 0.91 10.20
N LEU A 119 13.34 0.52 9.06
CA LEU A 119 12.55 1.42 8.19
C LEU A 119 11.17 0.84 7.90
N ILE A 120 10.15 1.70 7.91
CA ILE A 120 8.85 1.42 7.29
C ILE A 120 8.83 2.11 5.94
N GLN A 121 8.63 1.35 4.88
CA GLN A 121 8.64 1.84 3.50
C GLN A 121 7.34 1.51 2.79
N THR A 122 6.90 2.37 1.89
CA THR A 122 5.82 2.08 0.95
C THR A 122 6.38 1.86 -0.43
N LYS A 123 5.91 0.80 -1.11
CA LYS A 123 6.17 0.59 -2.53
C LYS A 123 5.02 1.19 -3.33
N THR A 124 5.33 2.13 -4.20
CA THR A 124 4.36 2.81 -5.07
C THR A 124 4.19 2.09 -6.41
N LEU A 125 3.25 2.58 -7.24
CA LEU A 125 3.15 2.22 -8.66
C LEU A 125 4.56 2.29 -9.28
N VAL A 126 4.95 1.27 -10.06
CA VAL A 126 6.29 1.10 -10.67
C VAL A 126 7.39 0.56 -9.74
N GLY A 127 7.06 0.17 -8.51
CA GLY A 127 7.98 -0.58 -7.64
C GLY A 127 9.06 0.25 -6.94
N LEU A 128 9.00 1.57 -7.10
CA LEU A 128 9.78 2.52 -6.30
C LEU A 128 9.41 2.40 -4.82
N LYS A 129 10.44 2.35 -3.97
CA LYS A 129 10.28 2.31 -2.51
C LYS A 129 10.52 3.69 -1.95
N THR A 130 9.58 4.16 -1.14
CA THR A 130 9.67 5.43 -0.42
C THR A 130 9.69 5.15 1.07
N THR A 131 10.67 5.69 1.77
CA THR A 131 10.73 5.57 3.23
C THR A 131 9.66 6.47 3.84
N ARG A 132 8.80 5.89 4.69
CA ARG A 132 7.75 6.60 5.41
C ARG A 132 8.15 6.93 6.83
N ILE A 133 8.69 5.94 7.55
CA ILE A 133 9.15 6.09 8.93
C ILE A 133 10.54 5.48 9.05
N ASN A 134 11.43 6.19 9.75
CA ASN A 134 12.67 5.61 10.25
C ASN A 134 12.43 5.20 11.71
N ILE A 135 12.33 3.90 11.94
CA ILE A 135 12.03 3.28 13.24
C ILE A 135 13.14 3.60 14.25
N ASN A 136 14.38 3.80 13.81
CA ASN A 136 15.47 4.19 14.71
C ASN A 136 15.26 5.57 15.33
N ASN A 137 14.39 6.41 14.73
CA ASN A 137 14.03 7.72 15.28
C ASN A 137 12.75 7.66 16.14
N ILE A 138 12.10 6.50 16.21
CA ILE A 138 10.88 6.31 17.02
C ILE A 138 11.29 6.00 18.45
N TYR A 139 10.78 6.80 19.39
CA TYR A 139 10.95 6.63 20.82
C TYR A 139 9.97 5.58 21.38
N ARG A 140 8.69 5.67 20.98
CA ARG A 140 7.62 4.79 21.47
C ARG A 140 6.54 4.55 20.42
N ILE A 141 5.81 3.45 20.56
CA ILE A 141 4.56 3.18 19.87
C ILE A 141 3.43 3.29 20.88
N VAL A 142 2.44 4.12 20.57
CA VAL A 142 1.26 4.26 21.42
C VAL A 142 0.11 3.50 20.79
N GLN A 143 -0.42 2.52 21.54
CA GLN A 143 -1.64 1.80 21.22
C GLN A 143 -2.81 2.47 21.94
N ASN A 144 -3.77 2.99 21.18
CA ASN A 144 -5.03 3.49 21.70
C ASN A 144 -6.16 2.56 21.28
N VAL A 145 -7.01 2.16 22.22
CA VAL A 145 -8.11 1.22 21.97
C VAL A 145 -9.44 1.93 22.24
N ASP A 146 -10.25 2.09 21.19
CA ASP A 146 -11.63 2.52 21.31
C ASP A 146 -12.59 1.31 21.23
N LYS A 147 -13.90 1.56 21.23
CA LYS A 147 -14.91 0.50 21.19
C LYS A 147 -14.90 -0.34 19.91
N GLN A 148 -14.36 0.18 18.80
CA GLN A 148 -14.42 -0.41 17.46
C GLN A 148 -13.04 -0.80 16.92
N TYR A 149 -11.98 -0.10 17.31
CA TYR A 149 -10.66 -0.18 16.72
C TYR A 149 -9.52 -0.02 17.75
N SER A 150 -8.38 -0.61 17.41
CA SER A 150 -7.08 -0.39 18.01
C SER A 150 -6.18 0.36 17.03
N TYR A 151 -5.65 1.51 17.44
CA TYR A 151 -4.79 2.37 16.65
C TYR A 151 -3.35 2.30 17.17
N TYR A 152 -2.40 2.07 16.29
CA TYR A 152 -0.97 2.11 16.59
C TYR A 152 -0.36 3.35 15.95
N THR A 153 0.23 4.21 16.78
CA THR A 153 0.89 5.45 16.35
C THR A 153 2.37 5.46 16.73
N PHE A 154 3.24 5.79 15.77
CA PHE A 154 4.69 5.85 15.97
C PHE A 154 5.11 7.27 16.41
N ARG A 155 5.82 7.40 17.54
CA ARG A 155 6.19 8.69 18.17
C ARG A 155 7.70 8.87 18.26
N GLU A 156 8.22 10.02 17.84
CA GLU A 156 9.67 10.30 17.85
C GLU A 156 10.17 10.93 19.15
N ARG A 157 9.32 11.65 19.89
CA ARG A 157 9.70 12.28 21.18
C ARG A 157 8.80 11.83 22.32
N LYS A 158 9.36 11.85 23.53
CA LYS A 158 8.69 11.49 24.79
C LYS A 158 7.45 12.36 25.09
N ASN A 159 7.53 13.66 24.77
CA ASN A 159 6.50 14.65 25.10
C ASN A 159 5.81 15.25 23.85
N ASP A 160 5.76 14.54 22.72
CA ASP A 160 5.05 15.05 21.54
C ASP A 160 3.55 15.24 21.84
N LEU A 161 3.14 16.50 22.01
CA LEU A 161 1.76 16.93 22.30
C LEU A 161 0.84 16.96 21.05
N VAL A 162 1.36 16.60 19.87
CA VAL A 162 0.71 15.94 18.70
C VAL A 162 1.46 16.30 17.40
N SER A 163 1.99 15.27 16.75
CA SER A 163 1.97 15.13 15.30
C SER A 163 1.94 13.63 15.04
N GLU A 164 0.74 13.07 14.87
CA GLU A 164 0.58 11.70 14.39
C GLU A 164 1.39 11.53 13.10
N LYS A 165 2.44 10.72 13.17
CA LYS A 165 3.17 10.34 11.96
C LYS A 165 2.44 9.16 11.34
N SER A 166 1.70 9.46 10.29
CA SER A 166 1.24 8.45 9.34
C SER A 166 2.45 7.65 8.82
N PRO A 167 2.32 6.33 8.60
CA PRO A 167 1.09 5.54 8.70
C PRO A 167 0.62 5.24 10.13
N ILE A 168 -0.69 5.36 10.37
CA ILE A 168 -1.38 4.82 11.55
C ILE A 168 -1.83 3.41 11.18
N LEU A 169 -1.47 2.40 11.97
CA LEU A 169 -2.02 1.05 11.79
C LEU A 169 -3.32 0.94 12.57
N VAL A 170 -4.36 0.42 11.94
CA VAL A 170 -5.68 0.27 12.56
C VAL A 170 -6.08 -1.19 12.48
N VAL A 171 -6.48 -1.76 13.61
CA VAL A 171 -7.04 -3.12 13.71
C VAL A 171 -8.41 -3.02 14.33
N LYS A 172 -9.35 -3.88 13.96
CA LYS A 172 -10.63 -3.93 14.66
C LYS A 172 -10.42 -4.39 16.10
N ALA A 173 -11.09 -3.77 17.07
CA ALA A 173 -10.94 -4.10 18.49
C ALA A 173 -11.33 -5.56 18.80
N GLU A 174 -12.25 -6.14 18.03
CA GLU A 174 -12.66 -7.55 18.13
C GLU A 174 -11.61 -8.56 17.64
N ASP A 175 -10.63 -8.13 16.83
CA ASP A 175 -9.59 -8.99 16.24
C ASP A 175 -8.39 -9.10 17.20
N VAL A 176 -8.64 -9.74 18.33
CA VAL A 176 -7.66 -9.92 19.43
C VAL A 176 -6.41 -10.64 18.94
N GLU A 177 -6.56 -11.64 18.07
CA GLU A 177 -5.45 -12.40 17.50
C GLU A 177 -4.49 -11.51 16.70
N THR A 178 -5.01 -10.63 15.84
CA THR A 178 -4.18 -9.67 15.09
C THR A 178 -3.53 -8.65 16.01
N ILE A 179 -4.22 -8.19 17.06
CA ILE A 179 -3.68 -7.26 18.05
C ILE A 179 -2.50 -7.89 18.80
N GLU A 180 -2.67 -9.13 19.29
CA GLU A 180 -1.61 -9.88 19.97
C GLU A 180 -0.43 -10.12 19.04
N ALA A 181 -0.68 -10.58 17.81
CA ALA A 181 0.36 -10.80 16.81
C ALA A 181 1.15 -9.51 16.50
N LEU A 182 0.48 -8.35 16.44
CA LEU A 182 1.15 -7.05 16.24
C LEU A 182 2.00 -6.64 17.45
N ASN A 183 1.47 -6.81 18.67
CA ASN A 183 2.22 -6.49 19.89
C ASN A 183 3.49 -7.34 19.97
N THR A 184 3.36 -8.66 19.81
CA THR A 184 4.50 -9.59 19.75
C THR A 184 5.45 -9.25 18.59
N PHE A 185 4.93 -8.83 17.44
CA PHE A 185 5.76 -8.38 16.33
C PHE A 185 6.59 -7.15 16.71
N PHE A 186 6.01 -6.14 17.35
CA PHE A 186 6.75 -4.95 17.76
C PHE A 186 7.79 -5.27 18.83
N ASP A 187 7.43 -6.04 19.85
CA ASP A 187 8.32 -6.39 20.95
C ASP A 187 9.55 -7.19 20.46
N ASN A 188 9.32 -8.17 19.58
CA ASN A 188 10.39 -9.05 19.10
C ASN A 188 11.30 -8.39 18.04
N ASN A 189 10.75 -7.50 17.21
CA ASN A 189 11.50 -6.95 16.07
C ASN A 189 12.02 -5.53 16.35
N PHE A 190 11.46 -4.83 17.33
CA PHE A 190 11.83 -3.46 17.70
C PHE A 190 11.92 -3.27 19.23
N PRO A 191 12.73 -4.09 19.94
CA PRO A 191 12.75 -4.14 21.41
C PRO A 191 13.22 -2.84 22.10
N LYS A 192 13.81 -1.90 21.35
CA LYS A 192 14.23 -0.59 21.86
C LYS A 192 13.07 0.42 21.97
N ILE A 193 11.91 0.09 21.44
CA ILE A 193 10.74 0.97 21.40
C ILE A 193 9.74 0.48 22.44
N SER A 194 9.35 1.36 23.37
CA SER A 194 8.28 1.02 24.30
C SER A 194 6.93 0.98 23.59
N LEU A 195 6.18 -0.10 23.77
CA LEU A 195 4.76 -0.17 23.42
C LEU A 195 3.94 0.28 24.64
N GLU A 196 3.23 1.40 24.51
CA GLU A 196 2.43 1.97 25.58
C GLU A 196 0.95 1.85 25.25
N LYS A 197 0.19 1.16 26.12
CA LYS A 197 -1.27 1.02 26.00
C LYS A 197 -1.96 2.12 26.79
N ILE A 198 -2.80 2.91 26.12
CA ILE A 198 -3.62 3.93 26.75
C ILE A 198 -5.07 3.46 26.72
N THR A 199 -5.74 3.45 27.88
CA THR A 199 -7.15 3.05 28.01
C THR A 199 -8.03 4.28 28.27
N ASN A 200 -9.28 4.24 27.80
CA ASN A 200 -10.19 5.40 27.73
C ASN A 200 -10.47 6.15 29.05
N ASN A 201 -10.02 5.68 30.22
CA ASN A 201 -10.08 6.47 31.45
C ASN A 201 -9.07 7.64 31.48
N GLU A 202 -8.06 7.65 30.60
CA GLU A 202 -7.15 8.80 30.40
C GLU A 202 -7.59 9.71 29.24
N ILE A 203 -8.74 9.40 28.64
CA ILE A 203 -9.24 10.00 27.42
C ILE A 203 -10.42 10.93 27.76
N SER A 204 -10.16 11.93 28.60
CA SER A 204 -10.80 13.25 28.44
C SER A 204 -10.06 14.12 27.40
N SER A 205 -9.14 13.49 26.66
CA SER A 205 -8.18 14.15 25.78
C SER A 205 -8.30 13.78 24.31
N LEU A 206 -9.08 12.77 23.87
CA LEU A 206 -9.30 12.54 22.42
C LEU A 206 -10.08 13.68 21.76
N GLU A 207 -11.03 14.30 22.47
CA GLU A 207 -11.65 15.55 22.02
C GLU A 207 -10.63 16.70 21.93
N LYS A 208 -9.53 16.67 22.70
CA LYS A 208 -8.42 17.62 22.52
C LYS A 208 -7.42 17.20 21.43
N CYS A 209 -7.27 15.91 21.15
CA CYS A 209 -6.37 15.37 20.12
C CYS A 209 -6.93 15.51 18.70
N LEU A 210 -8.26 15.58 18.53
CA LEU A 210 -8.91 15.74 17.22
C LEU A 210 -9.38 17.18 16.96
N LEU A 211 -9.51 18.05 17.98
CA LEU A 211 -10.01 19.43 17.82
C LEU A 211 -8.96 20.55 17.99
N ARG A 212 -7.66 20.29 18.22
CA ARG A 212 -6.62 21.37 18.27
C ARG A 212 -5.45 21.26 17.29
#